data_AF-A0A0F5VJW5-F1
#
_entry.id   AF-A0A0F5VJW5-F1
#
_cell.length_a   1.000
_cell.length_b   1.000
_cell.length_c   1.000
_cell.angle_alpha   90.00
_cell.angle_beta   90.00
_cell.angle_gamma   90.00
#
_symmetry.space_group_name_H-M   'P 1'
#
loop_
_entity.id
_entity.type
_entity.pdbx_description
1 polymer ?
#
loop_
_entity_poly.entity_id
_entity_poly.type
_entity_poly.pdbx_seq_one_letter_code
_entity_poly.pdbx_strand_id
1 'polypeptide(L)'
;MSDSSRDTAEGAGWGAAEPGAYERLMPPKVEKLSWLDPRTLWAARNGVLASWFGDPTGRTRSRWVAQRAAAGAPADKVIRRDDPDRFSFMVIGDTGEGDAPQYAVVPGFLKVSQDTRFSVVASDVIYPVGSADDYDTKFFRPYRDYPAPIYAIPGNHDWYEDLGAFMRVFCADTPALNPEPRPRSLSRAWLRYVLWHRPSPHDGQRLDQARQLRSASGQQAAQPGPYWAIDAGPVRIIGIDTGLLGTIDAEQGAWLREVSRGPRPKILITGSPLYVDGEHHPCAIDGGGTVDDIVRDPAHHYVAAIGGDIHNYQRYPVDVDGRTIQYVVSGGGGAFMHATHTIPRVAVANVTEQDFRCYPLRGDSLAFYSTLYGRRLRLRRFFTLSAADAA
;
A
#
# COMPACT_ATOMS: atom_id res chain seq x y z
N MET A 1 21.16 -9.62 26.33
CA MET A 1 20.44 -8.36 26.02
C MET A 1 19.23 -8.75 25.19
N SER A 2 18.17 -7.94 25.16
CA SER A 2 17.00 -8.28 24.34
C SER A 2 17.35 -8.11 22.86
N ASP A 3 17.02 -9.11 22.04
CA ASP A 3 17.16 -9.08 20.58
C ASP A 3 15.91 -8.47 19.90
N SER A 4 15.01 -7.87 20.69
CA SER A 4 13.77 -7.26 20.23
C SER A 4 13.97 -5.80 19.85
N SER A 5 13.43 -5.41 18.69
CA SER A 5 13.38 -4.01 18.23
C SER A 5 12.58 -3.05 19.13
N ARG A 6 11.95 -3.59 20.17
CA ARG A 6 11.15 -2.83 21.14
C ARG A 6 11.97 -2.36 22.33
N ASP A 7 13.11 -3.00 22.57
CA ASP A 7 13.83 -2.86 23.84
C ASP A 7 15.23 -2.27 23.65
N THR A 8 15.85 -2.47 22.47
CA THR A 8 17.21 -2.03 22.18
C THR A 8 17.35 -1.53 20.75
N ALA A 9 18.25 -0.57 20.53
CA ALA A 9 18.59 -0.09 19.21
C ALA A 9 19.22 -1.21 18.35
N GLU A 10 20.06 -2.06 18.97
CA GLU A 10 20.66 -3.23 18.32
C GLU A 10 19.61 -4.26 17.90
N GLY A 11 18.61 -4.54 18.73
CA GLY A 11 17.47 -5.41 18.40
C GLY A 11 16.59 -4.82 17.30
N ALA A 12 16.61 -3.49 17.12
CA ALA A 12 16.01 -2.78 16.00
C ALA A 12 16.91 -2.75 14.75
N GLY A 13 18.08 -3.39 14.80
CA GLY A 13 19.03 -3.44 13.69
C GLY A 13 19.86 -2.17 13.51
N TRP A 14 19.84 -1.25 14.48
CA TRP A 14 20.73 -0.08 14.49
C TRP A 14 22.13 -0.46 14.99
N GLY A 15 23.17 0.12 14.38
CA GLY A 15 24.56 -0.09 14.77
C GLY A 15 25.49 -0.35 13.58
N ALA A 16 26.66 -0.93 13.86
CA ALA A 16 27.59 -1.37 12.83
C ALA A 16 27.06 -2.67 12.20
N ALA A 17 26.50 -2.56 10.99
CA ALA A 17 26.06 -3.70 10.21
C ALA A 17 26.75 -3.70 8.84
N GLU A 18 27.14 -4.88 8.37
CA GLU A 18 27.59 -5.07 7.00
C GLU A 18 26.38 -4.92 6.06
N PRO A 19 26.49 -4.17 4.94
CA PRO A 19 25.46 -4.13 3.92
C PRO A 19 25.03 -5.54 3.51
N GLY A 20 23.72 -5.80 3.56
CA GLY A 20 23.17 -7.12 3.27
C GLY A 20 23.44 -7.57 1.82
N ALA A 21 23.16 -8.85 1.55
CA ALA A 21 23.33 -9.46 0.23
C ALA A 21 22.44 -8.89 -0.90
N TYR A 22 21.62 -7.87 -0.61
CA TYR A 22 20.58 -7.36 -1.50
C TYR A 22 21.13 -6.69 -2.76
N GLU A 23 22.35 -6.15 -2.72
CA GLU A 23 22.98 -5.52 -3.89
C GLU A 23 23.07 -6.47 -5.09
N ARG A 24 23.20 -7.78 -4.83
CA ARG A 24 23.22 -8.84 -5.86
C ARG A 24 21.86 -9.07 -6.52
N LEU A 25 20.78 -8.65 -5.87
CA LEU A 25 19.40 -8.75 -6.37
C LEU A 25 19.01 -7.55 -7.24
N MET A 26 19.69 -6.41 -7.04
CA MET A 26 19.39 -5.16 -7.72
C MET A 26 19.55 -5.26 -9.25
N PRO A 27 18.78 -4.47 -10.02
CA PRO A 27 18.96 -4.38 -11.46
C PRO A 27 20.34 -3.77 -11.80
N PRO A 28 20.89 -4.07 -12.98
CA PRO A 28 22.20 -3.54 -13.40
C PRO A 28 22.19 -2.01 -13.53
N LYS A 29 21.02 -1.41 -13.77
CA LYS A 29 20.81 0.03 -13.77
C LYS A 29 19.65 0.34 -12.83
N VAL A 30 19.88 1.23 -11.88
CA VAL A 30 18.87 1.75 -10.95
C VAL A 30 18.60 3.19 -11.36
N GLU A 31 17.33 3.52 -11.59
CA GLU A 31 16.93 4.90 -11.82
C GLU A 31 16.67 5.55 -10.46
N LYS A 32 17.45 6.60 -10.14
CA LYS A 32 17.27 7.31 -8.88
C LYS A 32 16.08 8.25 -9.01
N LEU A 33 15.04 7.95 -8.25
CA LEU A 33 13.91 8.83 -8.12
C LEU A 33 14.21 9.93 -7.08
N SER A 34 13.66 11.12 -7.31
CA SER A 34 13.76 12.22 -6.37
C SER A 34 12.44 12.98 -6.37
N TRP A 35 11.77 13.01 -5.23
CA TRP A 35 10.56 13.82 -5.00
C TRP A 35 10.81 15.33 -5.01
N LEU A 36 12.07 15.76 -5.13
CA LEU A 36 12.46 17.15 -5.38
C LEU A 36 12.67 17.45 -6.88
N ASP A 37 12.63 16.44 -7.76
CA ASP A 37 12.74 16.65 -9.21
C ASP A 37 11.41 17.18 -9.77
N PRO A 38 11.38 18.35 -10.43
CA PRO A 38 10.19 18.87 -11.09
C PRO A 38 9.53 17.89 -12.07
N ARG A 39 10.31 16.99 -12.70
CA ARG A 39 9.77 15.98 -13.63
C ARG A 39 8.91 14.96 -12.91
N THR A 40 9.37 14.46 -11.76
CA THR A 40 8.62 13.51 -10.92
C THR A 40 7.35 14.16 -10.38
N LEU A 41 7.46 15.38 -9.85
CA LEU A 41 6.31 16.14 -9.37
C LEU A 41 5.30 16.43 -10.49
N TRP A 42 5.79 16.76 -11.68
CA TRP A 42 4.95 16.94 -12.85
C TRP A 42 4.24 15.63 -13.22
N ALA A 43 4.91 14.49 -13.24
CA ALA A 43 4.28 13.21 -13.51
C ALA A 43 3.19 12.87 -12.48
N ALA A 44 3.45 13.09 -11.19
CA ALA A 44 2.52 12.83 -10.07
C ALA A 44 1.41 13.89 -9.88
N ARG A 45 1.26 14.84 -10.80
CA ARG A 45 0.33 15.99 -10.65
C ARG A 45 -1.16 15.62 -10.59
N ASN A 46 -1.54 14.41 -10.98
CA ASN A 46 -2.95 14.02 -11.12
C ASN A 46 -3.72 14.09 -9.78
N GLY A 47 -3.08 13.82 -8.65
CA GLY A 47 -3.70 13.99 -7.33
C GLY A 47 -4.04 15.45 -7.01
N VAL A 48 -3.11 16.37 -7.30
CA VAL A 48 -3.35 17.82 -7.14
C VAL A 48 -4.47 18.30 -8.06
N LEU A 49 -4.46 17.85 -9.32
CA LEU A 49 -5.52 18.17 -10.28
C LEU A 49 -6.89 17.59 -9.85
N ALA A 50 -6.91 16.40 -9.27
CA ALA A 50 -8.13 15.79 -8.74
C ALA A 50 -8.70 16.61 -7.58
N SER A 51 -7.86 17.00 -6.62
CA SER A 51 -8.25 17.87 -5.50
C SER A 51 -8.82 19.21 -5.98
N TRP A 52 -8.18 19.85 -6.95
CA TRP A 52 -8.60 21.17 -7.43
C TRP A 52 -9.74 21.14 -8.43
N PHE A 53 -9.87 20.12 -9.26
CA PHE A 53 -10.79 20.14 -10.39
C PHE A 53 -11.82 18.99 -10.38
N GLY A 54 -11.88 18.25 -9.28
CA GLY A 54 -12.77 17.12 -9.05
C GLY A 54 -12.09 15.79 -9.41
N ASP A 55 -12.35 14.78 -8.60
CA ASP A 55 -11.70 13.47 -8.71
C ASP A 55 -12.45 12.54 -9.69
N PRO A 56 -11.81 12.07 -10.79
CA PRO A 56 -12.42 11.10 -11.70
C PRO A 56 -12.33 9.65 -11.22
N THR A 57 -11.58 9.36 -10.15
CA THR A 57 -11.19 8.00 -9.74
C THR A 57 -12.38 7.07 -9.62
N GLY A 58 -13.43 7.44 -8.87
CA GLY A 58 -14.62 6.59 -8.71
C GLY A 58 -15.29 6.21 -10.04
N ARG A 59 -15.41 7.16 -10.97
CA ARG A 59 -15.96 6.88 -12.30
C ARG A 59 -15.05 5.94 -13.10
N THR A 60 -13.75 6.19 -13.13
CA THR A 60 -12.78 5.36 -13.85
C THR A 60 -12.77 3.94 -13.28
N ARG A 61 -12.82 3.80 -11.96
CA ARG A 61 -12.94 2.52 -11.25
C ARG A 61 -14.19 1.75 -11.66
N SER A 62 -15.37 2.37 -11.64
CA SER A 62 -16.61 1.72 -12.10
C SER A 62 -16.50 1.18 -13.53
N ARG A 63 -15.81 1.92 -14.42
CA ARG A 63 -15.58 1.46 -15.79
C ARG A 63 -14.65 0.24 -15.86
N TRP A 64 -13.57 0.24 -15.08
CA TRP A 64 -12.69 -0.93 -14.93
C TRP A 64 -13.46 -2.16 -14.42
N VAL A 65 -14.27 -1.97 -13.39
CA VAL A 65 -15.09 -3.03 -12.79
C VAL A 65 -16.12 -3.56 -13.78
N ALA A 66 -16.81 -2.68 -14.52
CA ALA A 66 -17.77 -3.09 -15.54
C ALA A 66 -17.11 -3.88 -16.68
N GLN A 67 -15.92 -3.47 -17.12
CA GLN A 67 -15.15 -4.19 -18.14
C GLN A 67 -14.72 -5.58 -17.65
N ARG A 68 -14.26 -5.70 -16.40
CA ARG A 68 -13.95 -7.00 -15.78
C ARG A 68 -15.17 -7.90 -15.68
N ALA A 69 -16.30 -7.36 -15.25
CA ALA A 69 -17.56 -8.10 -15.17
C ALA A 69 -18.00 -8.60 -16.56
N ALA A 70 -17.90 -7.77 -17.60
CA ALA A 70 -18.18 -8.15 -18.98
C ALA A 70 -17.22 -9.24 -19.50
N ALA A 71 -15.98 -9.27 -19.00
CA ALA A 71 -15.00 -10.32 -19.27
C ALA A 71 -15.15 -11.57 -18.39
N GLY A 72 -16.23 -11.68 -17.59
CA GLY A 72 -16.55 -12.87 -16.80
C GLY A 72 -15.92 -12.91 -15.39
N ALA A 73 -15.42 -11.78 -14.88
CA ALA A 73 -15.00 -11.72 -13.48
C ALA A 73 -16.19 -11.97 -12.52
N PRO A 74 -15.99 -12.68 -11.38
CA PRO A 74 -17.04 -12.91 -10.40
C PRO A 74 -17.72 -11.61 -9.95
N ALA A 75 -19.05 -11.58 -10.00
CA ALA A 75 -19.84 -10.39 -9.66
C ALA A 75 -19.64 -9.96 -8.19
N ASP A 76 -19.53 -10.94 -7.29
CA ASP A 76 -19.26 -10.74 -5.85
C ASP A 76 -17.81 -10.32 -5.55
N LYS A 77 -16.92 -10.42 -6.54
CA LYS A 77 -15.49 -10.13 -6.44
C LYS A 77 -14.78 -10.95 -5.36
N VAL A 78 -15.30 -12.13 -5.05
CA VAL A 78 -14.73 -13.04 -4.05
C VAL A 78 -13.89 -14.11 -4.74
N ILE A 79 -12.60 -14.08 -4.46
CA ILE A 79 -11.62 -15.12 -4.79
C ILE A 79 -11.78 -16.22 -3.74
N ARG A 80 -12.19 -17.42 -4.19
CA ARG A 80 -12.40 -18.58 -3.32
C ARG A 80 -11.17 -19.46 -3.37
N ARG A 81 -10.55 -19.71 -2.21
CA ARG A 81 -9.34 -20.53 -2.09
C ARG A 81 -9.61 -21.74 -1.20
N ASP A 82 -8.94 -22.84 -1.52
CA ASP A 82 -8.96 -24.08 -0.72
C ASP A 82 -7.79 -24.09 0.27
N ASP A 83 -7.69 -23.02 1.08
CA ASP A 83 -6.67 -22.93 2.12
C ASP A 83 -7.14 -23.65 3.40
N PRO A 84 -6.23 -24.32 4.13
CA PRO A 84 -6.56 -25.03 5.36
C PRO A 84 -6.94 -24.07 6.49
N ASP A 85 -7.56 -24.62 7.55
CA ASP A 85 -7.94 -23.85 8.75
C ASP A 85 -6.77 -23.12 9.42
N ARG A 86 -5.56 -23.67 9.28
CA ARG A 86 -4.31 -23.06 9.76
C ARG A 86 -3.40 -22.77 8.57
N PHE A 87 -3.17 -21.50 8.31
CA PHE A 87 -2.28 -21.06 7.25
C PHE A 87 -1.57 -19.76 7.65
N SER A 88 -0.60 -19.36 6.83
CA SER A 88 0.07 -18.06 6.96
C SER A 88 0.04 -17.33 5.63
N PHE A 89 -0.04 -16.02 5.68
CA PHE A 89 0.07 -15.14 4.52
C PHE A 89 0.86 -13.89 4.91
N MET A 90 1.45 -13.22 3.93
CA MET A 90 2.25 -12.02 4.14
C MET A 90 1.45 -10.77 3.78
N VAL A 91 1.67 -9.66 4.51
CA VAL A 91 1.16 -8.32 4.15
C VAL A 91 2.33 -7.35 4.15
N ILE A 92 2.45 -6.56 3.08
CA ILE A 92 3.52 -5.57 2.89
C ILE A 92 2.95 -4.38 2.11
N GLY A 93 3.11 -3.15 2.57
CA GLY A 93 2.70 -1.93 1.85
C GLY A 93 3.90 -1.13 1.39
N ASP A 94 3.70 -0.27 0.40
CA ASP A 94 4.66 0.79 0.04
C ASP A 94 6.04 0.21 -0.32
N THR A 95 6.04 -0.67 -1.32
CA THR A 95 7.19 -1.56 -1.56
C THR A 95 8.43 -0.83 -2.09
N GLY A 96 8.29 0.37 -2.63
CA GLY A 96 9.39 1.27 -2.95
C GLY A 96 9.67 1.47 -4.44
N GLU A 97 10.85 2.04 -4.72
CA GLU A 97 11.12 2.77 -5.98
C GLU A 97 12.03 2.00 -6.95
N GLY A 98 12.36 0.73 -6.67
CA GLY A 98 13.30 -0.09 -7.43
C GLY A 98 14.76 0.11 -7.06
N ASP A 99 15.01 0.77 -5.93
CA ASP A 99 16.34 1.16 -5.46
C ASP A 99 16.73 0.42 -4.15
N ALA A 100 17.83 0.86 -3.52
CA ALA A 100 18.46 0.11 -2.43
C ALA A 100 17.51 -0.17 -1.24
N PRO A 101 16.72 0.79 -0.72
CA PRO A 101 15.73 0.54 0.33
C PRO A 101 14.76 -0.61 0.03
N GLN A 102 14.15 -0.65 -1.16
CA GLN A 102 13.25 -1.73 -1.55
C GLN A 102 13.97 -3.09 -1.55
N TYR A 103 15.12 -3.17 -2.23
CA TYR A 103 15.84 -4.43 -2.34
C TYR A 103 16.40 -4.90 -1.00
N ALA A 104 16.72 -3.99 -0.07
CA ALA A 104 17.18 -4.34 1.27
C ALA A 104 16.14 -5.12 2.09
N VAL A 105 14.84 -4.91 1.85
CA VAL A 105 13.74 -5.63 2.53
C VAL A 105 13.54 -7.04 1.97
N VAL A 106 13.84 -7.25 0.68
CA VAL A 106 13.55 -8.51 -0.05
C VAL A 106 14.11 -9.77 0.63
N PRO A 107 15.38 -9.83 1.08
CA PRO A 107 15.89 -11.03 1.77
C PRO A 107 15.11 -11.37 3.05
N GLY A 108 14.71 -10.34 3.81
CA GLY A 108 13.90 -10.51 5.01
C GLY A 108 12.49 -11.00 4.67
N PHE A 109 11.86 -10.40 3.66
CA PHE A 109 10.57 -10.85 3.12
C PHE A 109 10.62 -12.32 2.69
N LEU A 110 11.58 -12.72 1.87
CA LEU A 110 11.72 -14.09 1.38
C LEU A 110 11.96 -15.10 2.52
N LYS A 111 12.74 -14.71 3.54
CA LYS A 111 12.97 -15.56 4.73
C LYS A 111 11.71 -15.76 5.55
N VAL A 112 10.92 -14.71 5.77
CA VAL A 112 9.71 -14.78 6.62
C VAL A 112 8.51 -15.39 5.88
N SER A 113 8.50 -15.33 4.55
CA SER A 113 7.39 -15.78 3.70
C SER A 113 7.53 -17.21 3.15
N GLN A 114 8.53 -18.00 3.58
CA GLN A 114 8.83 -19.31 2.95
C GLN A 114 7.63 -20.27 2.90
N ASP A 115 6.80 -20.29 3.95
CA ASP A 115 5.66 -21.19 4.09
C ASP A 115 4.30 -20.49 3.92
N THR A 116 4.29 -19.25 3.41
CA THR A 116 3.04 -18.50 3.23
C THR A 116 2.27 -18.94 1.98
N ARG A 117 0.94 -19.03 2.09
CA ARG A 117 0.05 -19.42 0.99
C ARG A 117 -0.10 -18.37 -0.11
N PHE A 118 0.07 -17.10 0.25
CA PHE A 118 0.03 -15.94 -0.62
C PHE A 118 0.56 -14.70 0.12
N SER A 119 0.82 -13.63 -0.63
CA SER A 119 1.12 -12.30 -0.09
C SER A 119 0.08 -11.30 -0.56
N VAL A 120 -0.13 -10.24 0.22
CA VAL A 120 -0.94 -9.08 -0.15
C VAL A 120 -0.08 -7.83 -0.09
N VAL A 121 -0.04 -7.08 -1.19
CA VAL A 121 0.53 -5.72 -1.22
C VAL A 121 -0.54 -4.72 -0.80
N ALA A 122 -0.34 -4.07 0.35
CA ALA A 122 -1.27 -3.13 0.95
C ALA A 122 -0.94 -1.70 0.50
N SER A 123 -1.39 -1.32 -0.71
CA SER A 123 -1.17 -0.01 -1.34
C SER A 123 0.20 0.20 -1.98
N ASP A 124 0.24 1.20 -2.87
CA ASP A 124 1.39 1.75 -3.57
C ASP A 124 2.39 0.69 -4.04
N VAL A 125 1.92 -0.10 -5.01
CA VAL A 125 2.74 -1.15 -5.61
C VAL A 125 3.91 -0.54 -6.37
N ILE A 126 3.66 0.55 -7.11
CA ILE A 126 4.63 1.16 -8.01
C ILE A 126 4.71 2.67 -7.83
N TYR A 127 5.89 3.13 -7.47
CA TYR A 127 6.28 4.54 -7.51
C TYR A 127 6.98 4.90 -8.83
N PRO A 128 6.90 6.15 -9.30
CA PRO A 128 6.14 7.24 -8.71
C PRO A 128 4.69 7.32 -9.17
N VAL A 129 4.35 6.76 -10.33
CA VAL A 129 3.06 7.03 -11.01
C VAL A 129 2.33 5.79 -11.54
N GLY A 130 2.72 4.59 -11.10
CA GLY A 130 2.05 3.37 -11.53
C GLY A 130 2.27 2.99 -13.01
N SER A 131 3.40 3.36 -13.61
CA SER A 131 3.72 3.02 -15.01
C SER A 131 3.97 1.52 -15.19
N ALA A 132 3.58 0.96 -16.35
CA ALA A 132 3.81 -0.45 -16.63
C ALA A 132 5.30 -0.78 -16.85
N ASP A 133 6.10 0.17 -17.32
CA ASP A 133 7.55 -0.02 -17.51
C ASP A 133 8.31 -0.23 -16.20
N ASP A 134 7.76 0.26 -15.09
CA ASP A 134 8.37 0.17 -13.78
C ASP A 134 8.20 -1.21 -13.11
N TYR A 135 7.21 -2.01 -13.53
CA TYR A 135 6.89 -3.30 -12.91
C TYR A 135 8.02 -4.33 -13.00
N ASP A 136 8.88 -4.28 -14.03
CA ASP A 136 10.04 -5.18 -14.16
C ASP A 136 10.94 -5.08 -12.92
N THR A 137 11.44 -3.88 -12.65
CA THR A 137 12.44 -3.66 -11.60
C THR A 137 11.84 -3.45 -10.21
N LYS A 138 10.55 -3.11 -10.11
CA LYS A 138 9.89 -2.75 -8.85
C LYS A 138 8.90 -3.81 -8.34
N PHE A 139 8.52 -4.80 -9.15
CA PHE A 139 7.65 -5.89 -8.72
C PHE A 139 8.16 -7.28 -9.15
N PHE A 140 8.33 -7.50 -10.45
CA PHE A 140 8.64 -8.83 -10.97
C PHE A 140 10.03 -9.32 -10.54
N ARG A 141 11.06 -8.47 -10.67
CA ARG A 141 12.43 -8.78 -10.23
C ARG A 141 12.57 -8.95 -8.71
N PRO A 142 12.17 -8.00 -7.85
CA PRO A 142 12.42 -8.11 -6.41
C PRO A 142 11.70 -9.32 -5.81
N TYR A 143 10.51 -9.67 -6.31
CA TYR A 143 9.74 -10.77 -5.79
C TYR A 143 9.88 -12.07 -6.59
N ARG A 144 10.78 -12.18 -7.58
CA ARG A 144 10.88 -13.35 -8.48
C ARG A 144 10.96 -14.70 -7.77
N ASP A 145 11.62 -14.73 -6.61
CA ASP A 145 11.94 -15.94 -5.86
C ASP A 145 10.84 -16.31 -4.83
N TYR A 146 9.78 -15.50 -4.69
CA TYR A 146 8.62 -15.84 -3.86
C TYR A 146 7.67 -16.79 -4.62
N PRO A 147 7.46 -18.04 -4.17
CA PRO A 147 6.86 -19.09 -4.99
C PRO A 147 5.32 -19.05 -5.06
N ALA A 148 4.67 -18.25 -4.22
CA ALA A 148 3.22 -18.19 -4.08
C ALA A 148 2.62 -16.94 -4.73
N PRO A 149 1.28 -16.87 -4.86
CA PRO A 149 0.63 -15.73 -5.50
C PRO A 149 0.76 -14.45 -4.67
N ILE A 150 0.79 -13.32 -5.38
CA ILE A 150 0.75 -11.99 -4.78
C ILE A 150 -0.51 -11.29 -5.25
N TYR A 151 -1.35 -10.89 -4.30
CA TYR A 151 -2.47 -10.00 -4.51
C TYR A 151 -2.07 -8.58 -4.10
N ALA A 152 -2.79 -7.58 -4.56
CA ALA A 152 -2.55 -6.19 -4.26
C ALA A 152 -3.87 -5.40 -4.25
N ILE A 153 -3.87 -4.32 -3.49
CA ILE A 153 -4.79 -3.19 -3.70
C ILE A 153 -3.98 -1.99 -4.20
N PRO A 154 -4.56 -1.11 -5.02
CA PRO A 154 -3.86 0.07 -5.48
C PRO A 154 -3.85 1.19 -4.44
N GLY A 155 -2.76 1.95 -4.43
CA GLY A 155 -2.69 3.24 -3.74
C GLY A 155 -2.80 4.42 -4.69
N ASN A 156 -2.61 5.63 -4.16
CA ASN A 156 -2.65 6.86 -4.95
C ASN A 156 -1.55 6.87 -6.03
N HIS A 157 -0.39 6.25 -5.78
CA HIS A 157 0.68 6.19 -6.78
C HIS A 157 0.30 5.35 -8.00
N ASP A 158 -0.45 4.27 -7.79
CA ASP A 158 -0.96 3.43 -8.89
C ASP A 158 -2.03 4.15 -9.73
N TRP A 159 -2.69 5.17 -9.15
CA TRP A 159 -3.77 5.93 -9.78
C TRP A 159 -3.29 7.16 -10.58
N TYR A 160 -2.03 7.59 -10.45
CA TYR A 160 -1.54 8.73 -11.22
C TYR A 160 -1.55 8.50 -12.74
N GLU A 161 -1.67 7.25 -13.21
CA GLU A 161 -1.90 6.89 -14.61
C GLU A 161 -3.20 6.09 -14.84
N ASP A 162 -4.29 6.47 -14.15
CA ASP A 162 -5.64 5.92 -14.32
C ASP A 162 -5.74 4.39 -14.08
N LEU A 163 -4.80 3.83 -13.30
CA LEU A 163 -4.73 2.43 -12.87
C LEU A 163 -4.44 1.41 -14.01
N GLY A 164 -4.05 1.86 -15.20
CA GLY A 164 -3.91 1.00 -16.37
C GLY A 164 -2.93 -0.17 -16.18
N ALA A 165 -1.72 0.11 -15.68
CA ALA A 165 -0.71 -0.92 -15.46
C ALA A 165 -1.11 -1.93 -14.38
N PHE A 166 -1.68 -1.45 -13.27
CA PHE A 166 -2.20 -2.32 -12.20
C PHE A 166 -3.26 -3.29 -12.73
N MET A 167 -4.19 -2.80 -13.55
CA MET A 167 -5.23 -3.63 -14.18
C MET A 167 -4.65 -4.67 -15.13
N ARG A 168 -3.53 -4.37 -15.81
CA ARG A 168 -2.80 -5.36 -16.61
C ARG A 168 -2.12 -6.41 -15.71
N VAL A 169 -1.41 -5.98 -14.67
CA VAL A 169 -0.57 -6.88 -13.87
C VAL A 169 -1.40 -7.80 -12.97
N PHE A 170 -2.37 -7.26 -12.22
CA PHE A 170 -3.11 -8.02 -11.21
C PHE A 170 -4.50 -8.46 -11.66
N CYS A 171 -5.14 -7.74 -12.58
CA CYS A 171 -6.54 -7.98 -12.95
C CYS A 171 -6.67 -8.70 -14.31
N ALA A 172 -5.92 -9.79 -14.49
CA ALA A 172 -5.97 -10.66 -15.67
C ALA A 172 -5.77 -9.91 -17.00
N ASP A 173 -4.68 -9.15 -17.09
CA ASP A 173 -4.22 -8.45 -18.30
C ASP A 173 -5.32 -7.60 -18.96
N THR A 174 -6.08 -6.86 -18.13
CA THR A 174 -7.21 -6.08 -18.63
C THR A 174 -6.74 -4.97 -19.57
N PRO A 175 -7.27 -4.89 -20.80
CA PRO A 175 -6.82 -3.91 -21.79
C PRO A 175 -7.32 -2.51 -21.45
N ALA A 176 -6.64 -1.49 -21.97
CA ALA A 176 -6.94 -0.08 -21.72
C ALA A 176 -8.43 0.29 -21.91
N LEU A 177 -8.94 1.16 -21.04
CA LEU A 177 -10.29 1.72 -21.19
C LEU A 177 -10.40 2.54 -22.48
N ASN A 178 -11.58 2.48 -23.09
CA ASN A 178 -11.93 3.40 -24.18
C ASN A 178 -11.84 4.86 -23.70
N PRO A 179 -11.45 5.82 -24.56
CA PRO A 179 -11.40 7.23 -24.16
C PRO A 179 -12.80 7.79 -23.86
N GLU A 180 -12.92 8.62 -22.82
CA GLU A 180 -14.16 9.37 -22.56
C GLU A 180 -14.33 10.55 -23.54
N PRO A 181 -15.59 10.98 -23.79
CA PRO A 181 -15.85 12.21 -24.53
C PRO A 181 -15.15 13.40 -23.90
N ARG A 182 -14.62 14.30 -24.75
CA ARG A 182 -13.94 15.51 -24.27
C ARG A 182 -14.92 16.38 -23.46
N PRO A 183 -14.55 16.83 -22.25
CA PRO A 183 -15.38 17.75 -21.48
C PRO A 183 -15.61 19.08 -22.20
N ARG A 184 -16.69 19.78 -21.85
CA ARG A 184 -17.00 21.12 -22.37
C ARG A 184 -15.82 22.07 -22.13
N SER A 185 -15.40 22.77 -23.19
CA SER A 185 -14.29 23.73 -23.16
C SER A 185 -14.41 24.73 -22.01
N LEU A 186 -13.28 25.07 -21.39
CA LEU A 186 -13.15 26.03 -20.29
C LEU A 186 -13.86 25.64 -18.97
N SER A 187 -14.34 24.39 -18.84
CA SER A 187 -14.81 23.85 -17.55
C SER A 187 -13.66 23.37 -16.66
N ARG A 188 -13.91 23.21 -15.35
CA ARG A 188 -12.95 22.56 -14.42
C ARG A 188 -12.53 21.17 -14.92
N ALA A 189 -13.49 20.38 -15.39
CA ALA A 189 -13.23 19.07 -15.96
C ALA A 189 -12.36 19.14 -17.24
N TRP A 190 -12.50 20.19 -18.05
CA TRP A 190 -11.64 20.40 -19.22
C TRP A 190 -10.20 20.76 -18.83
N LEU A 191 -10.02 21.64 -17.83
CA LEU A 191 -8.68 21.94 -17.30
C LEU A 191 -8.00 20.69 -16.77
N ARG A 192 -8.71 19.88 -15.97
CA ARG A 192 -8.24 18.56 -15.52
C ARG A 192 -7.86 17.68 -16.71
N TYR A 193 -8.75 17.53 -17.69
CA TYR A 193 -8.55 16.67 -18.86
C TYR A 193 -7.30 17.03 -19.69
N VAL A 194 -7.05 18.33 -19.89
CA VAL A 194 -5.90 18.82 -20.67
C VAL A 194 -4.59 18.63 -19.91
N LEU A 195 -4.60 18.88 -18.60
CA LEU A 195 -3.41 18.76 -17.77
C LEU A 195 -3.17 17.33 -17.27
N TRP A 196 -4.15 16.43 -17.39
CA TRP A 196 -4.07 15.06 -16.89
C TRP A 196 -2.85 14.32 -17.45
N HIS A 197 -2.05 13.75 -16.55
CA HIS A 197 -0.98 12.84 -16.88
C HIS A 197 -1.54 11.55 -17.44
N ARG A 198 -0.87 11.00 -18.46
CA ARG A 198 -1.28 9.78 -19.16
C ARG A 198 -0.05 8.96 -19.49
N PRO A 199 -0.17 7.62 -19.52
CA PRO A 199 0.91 6.73 -19.95
C PRO A 199 1.46 7.11 -21.33
N SER A 200 2.74 6.84 -21.54
CA SER A 200 3.33 6.97 -22.87
C SER A 200 2.75 5.90 -23.84
N PRO A 201 2.73 6.14 -25.16
CA PRO A 201 2.29 5.14 -26.13
C PRO A 201 3.12 3.83 -26.13
N HIS A 202 4.32 3.86 -25.55
CA HIS A 202 5.23 2.73 -25.46
C HIS A 202 5.24 2.09 -24.07
N ASP A 203 4.40 2.56 -23.13
CA ASP A 203 4.35 2.06 -21.76
C ASP A 203 3.95 0.57 -21.72
N GLY A 204 4.77 -0.22 -21.03
CA GLY A 204 4.56 -1.64 -20.84
C GLY A 204 4.89 -2.49 -22.06
N GLN A 205 5.70 -2.00 -23.00
CA GLN A 205 6.22 -2.80 -24.12
C GLN A 205 7.06 -4.00 -23.66
N ARG A 206 7.68 -3.91 -22.48
CA ARG A 206 8.49 -4.98 -21.89
C ARG A 206 7.74 -5.79 -20.84
N LEU A 207 6.46 -5.51 -20.61
CA LEU A 207 5.70 -6.15 -19.53
C LEU A 207 5.66 -7.68 -19.67
N ASP A 208 5.49 -8.19 -20.88
CA ASP A 208 5.47 -9.65 -21.13
C ASP A 208 6.81 -10.32 -20.85
N GLN A 209 7.92 -9.61 -21.07
CA GLN A 209 9.26 -10.08 -20.73
C GLN A 209 9.46 -10.07 -19.21
N ALA A 210 9.02 -9.00 -18.54
CA ALA A 210 9.07 -8.89 -17.08
C ALA A 210 8.27 -10.00 -16.38
N ARG A 211 7.08 -10.34 -16.90
CA ARG A 211 6.25 -11.44 -16.39
C ARG A 211 6.99 -12.79 -16.37
N GLN A 212 7.98 -13.00 -17.24
CA GLN A 212 8.76 -14.25 -17.26
C GLN A 212 9.51 -14.50 -15.95
N LEU A 213 9.89 -13.43 -15.23
CA LEU A 213 10.55 -13.52 -13.93
C LEU A 213 9.65 -14.14 -12.84
N ARG A 214 8.32 -14.14 -13.03
CA ARG A 214 7.33 -14.75 -12.12
C ARG A 214 6.31 -15.60 -12.89
N SER A 215 6.79 -16.49 -13.75
CA SER A 215 5.95 -17.32 -14.64
C SER A 215 5.57 -18.69 -14.07
N ALA A 216 6.05 -19.06 -12.88
CA ALA A 216 5.72 -20.36 -12.30
C ALA A 216 4.22 -20.46 -12.00
N SER A 217 3.63 -21.65 -12.17
CA SER A 217 2.19 -21.87 -11.96
C SER A 217 1.74 -21.50 -10.54
N GLY A 218 2.56 -21.80 -9.52
CA GLY A 218 2.30 -21.44 -8.12
C GLY A 218 2.28 -19.94 -7.84
N GLN A 219 2.86 -19.11 -8.71
CA GLN A 219 2.92 -17.65 -8.56
C GLN A 219 1.72 -16.93 -9.17
N GLN A 220 0.93 -17.62 -9.99
CA GLN A 220 -0.14 -16.98 -10.75
C GLN A 220 -1.35 -16.66 -9.86
N ALA A 221 -1.83 -15.43 -9.93
CA ALA A 221 -3.10 -14.98 -9.38
C ALA A 221 -3.79 -14.05 -10.38
N ALA A 222 -5.12 -14.04 -10.34
CA ALA A 222 -5.94 -13.09 -11.05
C ALA A 222 -6.95 -12.48 -10.08
N GLN A 223 -6.97 -11.16 -9.99
CA GLN A 223 -7.96 -10.42 -9.23
C GLN A 223 -9.21 -10.17 -10.08
N PRO A 224 -10.40 -10.18 -9.47
CA PRO A 224 -11.65 -9.86 -10.16
C PRO A 224 -11.71 -8.37 -10.55
N GLY A 225 -10.96 -7.51 -9.86
CA GLY A 225 -10.89 -6.07 -10.08
C GLY A 225 -9.92 -5.40 -9.11
N PRO A 226 -9.94 -4.06 -9.04
CA PRO A 226 -9.02 -3.29 -8.18
C PRO A 226 -9.34 -3.40 -6.69
N TYR A 227 -10.56 -3.83 -6.35
CA TYR A 227 -10.98 -4.23 -5.02
C TYR A 227 -11.58 -5.64 -5.09
N TRP A 228 -11.42 -6.39 -4.01
CA TRP A 228 -11.70 -7.82 -3.98
C TRP A 228 -11.86 -8.35 -2.56
N ALA A 229 -12.42 -9.55 -2.42
CA ALA A 229 -12.34 -10.33 -1.19
C ALA A 229 -11.66 -11.67 -1.47
N ILE A 230 -10.91 -12.19 -0.52
CA ILE A 230 -10.34 -13.53 -0.52
C ILE A 230 -10.96 -14.31 0.64
N ASP A 231 -11.57 -15.44 0.32
CA ASP A 231 -11.94 -16.45 1.30
C ASP A 231 -10.79 -17.45 1.44
N ALA A 232 -10.12 -17.43 2.60
CA ALA A 232 -8.98 -18.29 2.91
C ALA A 232 -9.14 -18.92 4.29
N GLY A 233 -9.35 -20.24 4.32
CA GLY A 233 -9.62 -20.98 5.56
C GLY A 233 -10.78 -20.35 6.36
N PRO A 234 -10.56 -20.01 7.65
CA PRO A 234 -11.61 -19.48 8.51
C PRO A 234 -11.79 -17.96 8.40
N VAL A 235 -11.00 -17.26 7.58
CA VAL A 235 -10.99 -15.78 7.50
C VAL A 235 -11.39 -15.29 6.12
N ARG A 236 -11.91 -14.06 6.07
CA ARG A 236 -12.05 -13.30 4.82
C ARG A 236 -11.16 -12.07 4.84
N ILE A 237 -10.35 -11.90 3.81
CA ILE A 237 -9.51 -10.71 3.63
C ILE A 237 -10.18 -9.84 2.58
N ILE A 238 -10.37 -8.56 2.85
CA ILE A 238 -11.09 -7.63 1.98
C ILE A 238 -10.14 -6.50 1.60
N GLY A 239 -9.82 -6.38 0.31
CA GLY A 239 -9.04 -5.30 -0.24
C GLY A 239 -9.93 -4.23 -0.84
N ILE A 240 -9.77 -2.98 -0.40
CA ILE A 240 -10.46 -1.80 -0.96
C ILE A 240 -9.47 -0.89 -1.71
N ASP A 241 -10.00 -0.18 -2.69
CA ASP A 241 -9.28 0.78 -3.51
C ASP A 241 -9.75 2.20 -3.13
N THR A 242 -8.86 2.97 -2.52
CA THR A 242 -9.13 4.32 -1.99
C THR A 242 -8.79 5.45 -2.96
N GLY A 243 -8.32 5.13 -4.17
CA GLY A 243 -8.11 6.12 -5.22
C GLY A 243 -7.02 7.16 -4.93
N LEU A 244 -7.09 8.29 -5.64
CA LEU A 244 -6.14 9.39 -5.47
C LEU A 244 -6.30 10.16 -4.15
N LEU A 245 -7.52 10.24 -3.62
CA LEU A 245 -7.87 11.15 -2.52
C LEU A 245 -8.27 10.45 -1.21
N GLY A 246 -8.12 9.12 -1.12
CA GLY A 246 -8.39 8.40 0.13
C GLY A 246 -9.87 8.18 0.43
N THR A 247 -10.72 8.04 -0.60
CA THR A 247 -12.16 7.79 -0.46
C THR A 247 -12.65 6.66 -1.37
N ILE A 248 -13.83 6.12 -1.09
CA ILE A 248 -14.46 5.12 -1.95
C ILE A 248 -15.81 5.60 -2.50
N ASP A 249 -16.08 5.23 -3.76
CA ASP A 249 -17.34 5.56 -4.43
C ASP A 249 -18.51 4.71 -3.90
N ALA A 250 -19.72 5.08 -4.30
CA ALA A 250 -20.96 4.45 -3.82
C ALA A 250 -21.09 2.99 -4.27
N GLU A 251 -20.54 2.62 -5.44
CA GLU A 251 -20.59 1.25 -5.94
C GLU A 251 -19.70 0.33 -5.09
N GLN A 252 -18.46 0.74 -4.84
CA GLN A 252 -17.55 0.01 -3.96
C GLN A 252 -18.07 0.00 -2.51
N GLY A 253 -18.65 1.11 -2.03
CA GLY A 253 -19.25 1.18 -0.71
C GLY A 253 -20.45 0.25 -0.53
N ALA A 254 -21.31 0.11 -1.54
CA ALA A 254 -22.42 -0.85 -1.51
C ALA A 254 -21.90 -2.30 -1.51
N TRP A 255 -20.89 -2.60 -2.33
CA TRP A 255 -20.23 -3.90 -2.35
C TRP A 255 -19.57 -4.23 -0.99
N LEU A 256 -18.87 -3.28 -0.39
CA LEU A 256 -18.18 -3.46 0.88
C LEU A 256 -19.15 -3.80 2.01
N ARG A 257 -20.31 -3.14 2.06
CA ARG A 257 -21.39 -3.46 3.02
C ARG A 257 -21.89 -4.89 2.84
N GLU A 258 -22.09 -5.32 1.60
CA GLU A 258 -22.59 -6.67 1.31
C GLU A 258 -21.56 -7.74 1.69
N VAL A 259 -20.32 -7.61 1.21
CA VAL A 259 -19.27 -8.62 1.38
C VAL A 259 -18.79 -8.75 2.84
N SER A 260 -19.02 -7.71 3.65
CA SER A 260 -18.70 -7.67 5.08
C SER A 260 -19.69 -8.42 5.97
N ARG A 261 -20.89 -8.75 5.48
CA ARG A 261 -21.93 -9.42 6.29
C ARG A 261 -21.51 -10.80 6.80
N GLY A 262 -22.15 -11.21 7.89
CA GLY A 262 -22.08 -12.55 8.44
C GLY A 262 -20.95 -12.76 9.46
N PRO A 263 -20.88 -13.95 10.07
CA PRO A 263 -20.08 -14.17 11.28
C PRO A 263 -18.59 -14.46 11.03
N ARG A 264 -18.18 -14.70 9.78
CA ARG A 264 -16.79 -15.01 9.44
C ARG A 264 -15.87 -13.85 9.87
N PRO A 265 -14.77 -14.08 10.60
CA PRO A 265 -13.78 -13.04 10.90
C PRO A 265 -13.21 -12.38 9.65
N LYS A 266 -13.02 -11.05 9.66
CA LYS A 266 -12.44 -10.32 8.53
C LYS A 266 -11.20 -9.49 8.85
N ILE A 267 -10.35 -9.33 7.85
CA ILE A 267 -9.24 -8.39 7.83
C ILE A 267 -9.47 -7.43 6.66
N LEU A 268 -9.54 -6.13 6.94
CA LEU A 268 -9.55 -5.10 5.91
C LEU A 268 -8.11 -4.77 5.50
N ILE A 269 -7.87 -4.66 4.20
CA ILE A 269 -6.67 -4.09 3.58
C ILE A 269 -7.13 -2.83 2.83
N THR A 270 -6.57 -1.67 3.19
CA THR A 270 -6.97 -0.34 2.66
C THR A 270 -5.74 0.42 2.17
N GLY A 271 -5.92 1.35 1.22
CA GLY A 271 -4.82 2.17 0.69
C GLY A 271 -4.20 3.02 1.79
N SER A 272 -4.99 3.92 2.37
CA SER A 272 -4.60 4.71 3.55
C SER A 272 -5.12 4.09 4.86
N PRO A 273 -4.38 4.18 5.99
CA PRO A 273 -4.79 3.61 7.26
C PRO A 273 -5.93 4.39 7.91
N LEU A 274 -6.79 3.68 8.66
CA LEU A 274 -7.91 4.32 9.39
C LEU A 274 -7.48 4.97 10.71
N TYR A 275 -6.36 4.52 11.27
CA TYR A 275 -5.68 5.13 12.41
C TYR A 275 -4.21 5.27 12.08
N VAL A 276 -3.70 6.49 12.15
CA VAL A 276 -2.30 6.80 11.86
C VAL A 276 -1.92 8.11 12.52
N ASP A 277 -0.67 8.21 12.95
CA ASP A 277 -0.09 9.41 13.58
C ASP A 277 -0.90 9.95 14.78
N GLY A 278 -1.57 9.07 15.52
CA GLY A 278 -2.42 9.43 16.66
C GLY A 278 -3.78 10.01 16.27
N GLU A 279 -4.15 9.97 14.99
CA GLU A 279 -5.41 10.49 14.45
C GLU A 279 -6.32 9.37 13.92
N HIS A 280 -7.61 9.70 13.77
CA HIS A 280 -8.65 8.81 13.24
C HIS A 280 -9.15 9.34 11.89
N HIS A 281 -8.98 8.53 10.85
CA HIS A 281 -9.38 8.83 9.48
C HIS A 281 -10.34 7.74 8.97
N PRO A 282 -11.66 7.87 9.18
CA PRO A 282 -12.58 6.75 9.00
C PRO A 282 -12.84 6.34 7.53
N CYS A 283 -12.26 7.06 6.55
CA CYS A 283 -12.43 6.90 5.11
C CYS A 283 -13.90 7.04 4.66
N ALA A 284 -14.22 8.17 4.02
CA ALA A 284 -15.58 8.48 3.59
C ALA A 284 -16.06 7.59 2.42
N ILE A 285 -17.35 7.28 2.43
CA ILE A 285 -18.04 6.55 1.36
C ILE A 285 -19.02 7.49 0.66
N ASP A 286 -18.94 7.62 -0.66
CA ASP A 286 -19.94 8.35 -1.43
C ASP A 286 -21.34 7.72 -1.21
N GLY A 287 -22.33 8.56 -0.95
CA GLY A 287 -23.68 8.10 -0.57
C GLY A 287 -23.87 7.88 0.94
N GLY A 288 -22.83 8.08 1.75
CA GLY A 288 -22.93 8.24 3.20
C GLY A 288 -22.24 7.15 4.03
N GLY A 289 -21.92 7.49 5.27
CA GLY A 289 -21.15 6.66 6.19
C GLY A 289 -19.66 6.58 5.83
N THR A 290 -18.95 5.72 6.54
CA THR A 290 -17.51 5.54 6.42
C THR A 290 -17.14 4.06 6.35
N VAL A 291 -15.93 3.77 5.86
CA VAL A 291 -15.38 2.40 5.89
C VAL A 291 -15.26 1.92 7.33
N ASP A 292 -14.86 2.79 8.25
CA ASP A 292 -14.70 2.42 9.64
C ASP A 292 -16.04 2.12 10.34
N ASP A 293 -17.14 2.75 9.94
CA ASP A 293 -18.49 2.36 10.40
C ASP A 293 -18.78 0.89 10.06
N ILE A 294 -18.38 0.43 8.87
CA ILE A 294 -18.54 -0.96 8.42
C ILE A 294 -17.61 -1.89 9.21
N VAL A 295 -16.35 -1.49 9.45
CA VAL A 295 -15.37 -2.29 10.20
C VAL A 295 -15.81 -2.49 11.65
N ARG A 296 -16.35 -1.43 12.27
CA ARG A 296 -16.78 -1.42 13.66
C ARG A 296 -18.09 -2.14 13.90
N ASP A 297 -18.96 -2.24 12.90
CA ASP A 297 -20.25 -2.92 13.05
C ASP A 297 -20.07 -4.36 13.61
N PRO A 298 -20.68 -4.70 14.76
CA PRO A 298 -20.57 -6.03 15.34
C PRO A 298 -21.07 -7.14 14.43
N ALA A 299 -22.01 -6.86 13.51
CA ALA A 299 -22.50 -7.83 12.54
C ALA A 299 -21.48 -8.18 11.45
N HIS A 300 -20.38 -7.43 11.34
CA HIS A 300 -19.35 -7.64 10.32
C HIS A 300 -18.11 -8.37 10.84
N HIS A 301 -17.86 -8.45 12.15
CA HIS A 301 -16.79 -9.28 12.74
C HIS A 301 -15.37 -9.05 12.19
N TYR A 302 -14.99 -7.79 11.91
CA TYR A 302 -13.59 -7.48 11.61
C TYR A 302 -12.69 -7.70 12.84
N VAL A 303 -11.47 -8.19 12.62
CA VAL A 303 -10.46 -8.36 13.67
C VAL A 303 -9.25 -7.46 13.44
N ALA A 304 -9.07 -6.97 12.21
CA ALA A 304 -8.03 -6.02 11.86
C ALA A 304 -8.39 -5.15 10.66
N ALA A 305 -7.78 -3.97 10.60
CA ALA A 305 -7.75 -3.10 9.42
C ALA A 305 -6.31 -2.63 9.20
N ILE A 306 -5.75 -2.90 8.03
CA ILE A 306 -4.34 -2.70 7.70
C ILE A 306 -4.24 -1.74 6.51
N GLY A 307 -3.51 -0.63 6.69
CA GLY A 307 -3.27 0.36 5.63
C GLY A 307 -1.78 0.54 5.28
N GLY A 308 -1.52 0.97 4.04
CA GLY A 308 -0.20 1.42 3.57
C GLY A 308 -0.06 2.94 3.69
N ASP A 309 0.51 3.60 2.67
CA ASP A 309 0.62 5.06 2.44
C ASP A 309 1.62 5.75 3.40
N ILE A 310 1.61 5.37 4.67
CA ILE A 310 2.55 5.88 5.66
C ILE A 310 3.72 4.91 5.83
N HIS A 311 4.92 5.38 5.45
CA HIS A 311 6.12 4.57 5.33
C HIS A 311 6.83 4.27 6.68
N ASN A 312 6.06 3.74 7.63
CA ASN A 312 6.54 3.17 8.87
C ASN A 312 5.56 2.07 9.33
N TYR A 313 5.78 1.53 10.53
CA TYR A 313 4.84 0.63 11.17
C TYR A 313 4.17 1.32 12.35
N GLN A 314 2.86 1.11 12.51
CA GLN A 314 2.08 1.54 13.67
C GLN A 314 1.01 0.51 14.00
N ARG A 315 0.64 0.41 15.29
CA ARG A 315 -0.43 -0.49 15.74
C ARG A 315 -1.25 0.14 16.86
N TYR A 316 -2.57 0.14 16.65
CA TYR A 316 -3.58 0.64 17.57
C TYR A 316 -4.60 -0.49 17.88
N PRO A 317 -4.54 -1.11 19.06
CA PRO A 317 -5.55 -2.07 19.50
C PRO A 317 -6.78 -1.32 20.04
N VAL A 318 -7.77 -1.08 19.19
CA VAL A 318 -8.96 -0.30 19.57
C VAL A 318 -10.05 -1.24 20.10
N ASP A 319 -10.60 -0.92 21.26
CA ASP A 319 -11.80 -1.59 21.79
C ASP A 319 -13.06 -1.03 21.13
N VAL A 320 -13.86 -1.91 20.53
CA VAL A 320 -15.13 -1.61 19.90
C VAL A 320 -16.17 -2.54 20.52
N ASP A 321 -16.90 -2.03 21.50
CA ASP A 321 -17.94 -2.75 22.25
C ASP A 321 -17.44 -4.09 22.86
N GLY A 322 -16.25 -4.08 23.46
CA GLY A 322 -15.64 -5.26 24.08
C GLY A 322 -14.94 -6.22 23.12
N ARG A 323 -14.85 -5.88 21.82
CA ARG A 323 -14.03 -6.57 20.83
C ARG A 323 -12.86 -5.68 20.44
N THR A 324 -11.64 -6.21 20.54
CA THR A 324 -10.46 -5.52 20.03
C THR A 324 -10.32 -5.68 18.52
N ILE A 325 -10.25 -4.57 17.80
CA ILE A 325 -9.87 -4.51 16.38
C ILE A 325 -8.42 -3.97 16.30
N GLN A 326 -7.55 -4.68 15.59
CA GLN A 326 -6.18 -4.25 15.35
C GLN A 326 -6.11 -3.32 14.14
N TYR A 327 -5.91 -2.02 14.37
CA TYR A 327 -5.61 -1.07 13.30
C TYR A 327 -4.10 -0.99 13.12
N VAL A 328 -3.62 -1.25 11.91
CA VAL A 328 -2.19 -1.40 11.60
C VAL A 328 -1.80 -0.52 10.41
N VAL A 329 -0.72 0.22 10.56
CA VAL A 329 0.00 0.86 9.45
C VAL A 329 1.14 -0.07 9.04
N SER A 330 1.22 -0.40 7.76
CA SER A 330 2.12 -1.43 7.21
C SER A 330 2.90 -0.94 5.99
N GLY A 331 3.34 0.31 5.97
CA GLY A 331 4.09 0.90 4.83
C GLY A 331 5.61 0.76 4.88
N GLY A 332 6.14 -0.12 5.71
CA GLY A 332 7.58 -0.36 5.82
C GLY A 332 8.18 -1.24 4.72
N GLY A 333 7.54 -1.35 3.54
CA GLY A 333 7.89 -2.36 2.53
C GLY A 333 9.10 -2.04 1.65
N GLY A 334 9.59 -0.79 1.67
CA GLY A 334 10.78 -0.40 0.91
C GLY A 334 10.79 1.01 0.37
N ALA A 335 9.67 1.75 0.43
CA ALA A 335 9.66 3.18 0.17
C ALA A 335 10.45 3.96 1.23
N PHE A 336 10.72 5.25 0.95
CA PHE A 336 11.47 6.11 1.87
C PHE A 336 10.76 6.24 3.23
N MET A 337 11.47 6.17 4.35
CA MET A 337 10.80 6.14 5.66
C MET A 337 10.13 7.47 6.05
N HIS A 338 8.95 7.38 6.67
CA HIS A 338 8.29 8.48 7.39
C HIS A 338 8.73 8.49 8.86
N ALA A 339 9.04 9.69 9.36
CA ALA A 339 9.52 9.90 10.72
C ALA A 339 8.45 9.51 11.76
N THR A 340 8.80 8.67 12.73
CA THR A 340 7.90 8.33 13.84
C THR A 340 8.03 9.30 15.02
N HIS A 341 9.15 10.03 15.14
CA HIS A 341 9.35 11.03 16.20
C HIS A 341 8.43 12.25 16.09
N THR A 342 7.75 12.44 14.96
CA THR A 342 6.73 13.48 14.76
C THR A 342 5.34 13.05 15.23
N ILE A 343 5.13 11.76 15.49
CA ILE A 343 3.86 11.24 15.97
C ILE A 343 3.63 11.79 17.39
N PRO A 344 2.55 12.54 17.65
CA PRO A 344 2.24 13.07 18.96
C PRO A 344 1.99 11.94 19.97
N ARG A 345 1.88 12.30 21.24
CA ARG A 345 1.46 11.36 22.28
C ARG A 345 0.08 10.80 21.93
N VAL A 346 -0.02 9.47 21.82
CA VAL A 346 -1.24 8.76 21.42
C VAL A 346 -2.23 8.72 22.58
N ALA A 347 -3.43 9.22 22.29
CA ALA A 347 -4.59 9.22 23.17
C ALA A 347 -5.88 9.25 22.32
N VAL A 348 -6.04 8.27 21.42
CA VAL A 348 -7.14 8.21 20.45
C VAL A 348 -7.90 6.90 20.59
N ALA A 349 -9.23 6.94 20.53
CA ALA A 349 -10.09 5.76 20.65
C ALA A 349 -9.75 4.87 21.87
N ASN A 350 -9.46 5.51 23.02
CA ASN A 350 -9.00 4.89 24.27
C ASN A 350 -7.66 4.13 24.18
N VAL A 351 -6.96 4.19 23.06
CA VAL A 351 -5.58 3.68 22.91
C VAL A 351 -4.63 4.69 23.51
N THR A 352 -3.72 4.23 24.36
CA THR A 352 -2.68 5.05 24.99
C THR A 352 -1.29 4.60 24.57
N GLU A 353 -0.26 5.32 25.01
CA GLU A 353 1.16 4.93 24.85
C GLU A 353 1.47 3.52 25.42
N GLN A 354 0.68 3.03 26.38
CA GLN A 354 0.88 1.67 26.91
C GLN A 354 0.56 0.59 25.86
N ASP A 355 -0.34 0.91 24.92
CA ASP A 355 -0.91 -0.02 23.95
C ASP A 355 -0.33 0.19 22.55
N PHE A 356 -0.12 1.46 22.18
CA PHE A 356 0.40 1.89 20.89
C PHE A 356 1.80 1.36 20.64
N ARG A 357 2.06 0.87 19.43
CA ARG A 357 3.41 0.47 18.99
C ARG A 357 3.71 1.08 17.65
N CYS A 358 4.97 1.50 17.46
CA CYS A 358 5.48 1.92 16.16
C CYS A 358 6.87 1.35 15.90
N TYR A 359 7.25 1.29 14.63
CA TYR A 359 8.62 1.02 14.23
C TYR A 359 9.00 1.92 13.04
N PRO A 360 10.17 2.59 13.08
CA PRO A 360 11.14 2.59 14.18
C PRO A 360 10.59 3.28 15.43
N LEU A 361 11.20 3.03 16.59
CA LEU A 361 10.82 3.72 17.83
C LEU A 361 11.03 5.24 17.65
N ARG A 362 10.22 6.06 18.33
CA ARG A 362 10.31 7.53 18.22
C ARG A 362 11.73 8.04 18.53
N GLY A 363 12.38 7.50 19.57
CA GLY A 363 13.76 7.84 19.93
C GLY A 363 14.77 7.50 18.83
N ASP A 364 14.69 6.29 18.27
CA ASP A 364 15.56 5.85 17.16
C ASP A 364 15.36 6.73 15.91
N SER A 365 14.11 7.03 15.58
CA SER A 365 13.77 7.93 14.47
C SER A 365 14.40 9.31 14.70
N LEU A 366 14.24 9.89 15.89
CA LEU A 366 14.82 11.20 16.20
C LEU A 366 16.34 11.17 16.10
N ALA A 367 17.00 10.16 16.65
CA ALA A 367 18.46 10.00 16.57
C ALA A 367 18.95 9.90 15.11
N PHE A 368 18.26 9.11 14.29
CA PHE A 368 18.55 8.98 12.86
C PHE A 368 18.42 10.31 12.12
N TYR A 369 17.28 10.99 12.23
CA TYR A 369 17.04 12.24 11.51
C TYR A 369 17.94 13.38 12.03
N SER A 370 18.19 13.45 13.33
CA SER A 370 19.15 14.39 13.92
C SER A 370 20.52 14.22 13.26
N THR A 371 21.04 12.99 13.20
CA THR A 371 22.31 12.67 12.53
C THR A 371 22.29 13.02 11.03
N LEU A 372 21.20 12.70 10.33
CA LEU A 372 21.02 13.01 8.91
C LEU A 372 21.09 14.51 8.65
N TYR A 373 20.35 15.33 9.40
CA TYR A 373 20.35 16.78 9.25
C TYR A 373 21.68 17.40 9.72
N GLY A 374 22.28 16.92 10.80
CA GLY A 374 23.60 17.35 11.25
C GLY A 374 24.68 17.14 10.18
N ARG A 375 24.59 16.04 9.41
CA ARG A 375 25.46 15.80 8.24
C ARG A 375 25.13 16.74 7.08
N ARG A 376 23.85 16.84 6.70
CA ARG A 376 23.39 17.62 5.54
C ARG A 376 23.66 19.13 5.70
N LEU A 377 23.48 19.66 6.90
CA LEU A 377 23.73 21.06 7.25
C LEU A 377 25.17 21.34 7.68
N ARG A 378 26.03 20.31 7.77
CA ARG A 378 27.41 20.40 8.31
C ARG A 378 27.48 20.93 9.75
N LEU A 379 26.44 20.71 10.54
CA LEU A 379 26.28 21.17 11.93
C LEU A 379 26.23 20.02 12.94
N ARG A 380 27.00 18.94 12.70
CA ARG A 380 26.97 17.70 13.51
C ARG A 380 27.01 17.96 15.03
N ARG A 381 27.86 18.89 15.50
CA ARG A 381 27.99 19.23 16.93
C ARG A 381 26.66 19.66 17.60
N PHE A 382 25.70 20.18 16.83
CA PHE A 382 24.43 20.69 17.33
C PHE A 382 23.25 19.73 17.14
N PHE A 383 23.42 18.67 16.34
CA PHE A 383 22.33 17.78 15.90
C PHE A 383 22.72 16.30 15.98
N THR A 384 23.62 15.87 16.86
CA THR A 384 23.89 14.42 17.00
C THR A 384 23.35 13.96 18.35
N LEU A 385 22.15 13.37 18.33
CA LEU A 385 21.55 12.70 19.48
C LEU A 385 21.77 11.19 19.34
N SER A 386 22.10 10.49 20.43
CA SER A 386 22.01 9.04 20.48
C SER A 386 20.56 8.59 20.68
N ALA A 387 20.25 7.31 20.41
CA ALA A 387 18.93 6.76 20.72
C ALA A 387 18.60 6.87 22.22
N ALA A 388 19.61 6.75 23.10
CA ALA A 388 19.46 6.92 24.54
C ALA A 388 19.19 8.37 24.96
N ASP A 389 19.74 9.36 24.24
CA ASP A 389 19.45 10.78 24.49
C ASP A 389 18.03 11.18 24.00
N ALA A 390 17.44 10.37 23.11
CA ALA A 390 16.18 10.63 22.43
C ALA A 390 15.00 9.79 22.96
N ALA A 391 15.26 8.83 23.84
CA ALA A 391 14.26 8.01 24.53
C ALA A 391 13.68 8.75 25.75
#